data_AF-A0A0C1XS76-F1
#
_entry.id   AF-A0A0C1XS76-F1
#
_cell.length_a   1.000
_cell.length_b   1.000
_cell.length_c   1.000
_cell.angle_alpha   90.00
_cell.angle_beta   90.00
_cell.angle_gamma   90.00
#
_symmetry.space_group_name_H-M   'P 1'
#
loop_
_entity.id
_entity.type
_entity.pdbx_description
1 polymer ?
#
loop_
_entity_poly.entity_id
_entity_poly.type
_entity_poly.pdbx_seq_one_letter_code
_entity_poly.pdbx_strand_id
1 'polypeptide(L)'
;MPLIDVPVDLRALRAAYRATERTGPPDGPRIGIMASYTADSVVPYLGTALGGAYGRPDFHVAPYNQIVQECLDPDSGSARAGLDVVVVSQRLEELEDGAWTPGLLAVADAARQAAARWGATLVAVLPGL
;
A
#
# COMPACT_ATOMS: atom_id res chain seq x y z
N MET A 1 -16.15 11.11 12.49
CA MET A 1 -15.43 10.84 13.75
C MET A 1 -14.03 11.37 13.54
N PRO A 2 -13.57 12.42 14.24
CA PRO A 2 -12.25 12.95 13.97
C PRO A 2 -11.22 11.96 14.53
N LEU A 3 -10.19 11.66 13.77
CA LEU A 3 -9.00 10.95 14.23
C LEU A 3 -8.21 11.92 15.14
N ILE A 4 -8.70 12.17 16.36
CA ILE A 4 -8.03 13.04 17.34
C ILE A 4 -7.05 12.18 18.15
N ASP A 5 -5.77 12.55 18.11
CA ASP A 5 -4.69 12.28 19.07
C ASP A 5 -4.87 11.11 20.04
N VAL A 6 -4.99 9.87 19.53
CA VAL A 6 -4.61 8.72 20.35
C VAL A 6 -3.08 8.71 20.35
N PRO A 7 -2.39 8.84 21.50
CA PRO A 7 -0.95 8.70 21.54
C PRO A 7 -0.60 7.29 21.05
N VAL A 8 -0.12 7.19 19.82
CA VAL A 8 0.28 5.94 19.19
C VAL A 8 1.71 5.63 19.59
N ASP A 9 1.91 4.61 20.42
CA ASP A 9 3.26 4.07 20.66
C ASP A 9 3.71 3.26 19.45
N LEU A 10 4.44 3.93 18.55
CA LEU A 10 4.97 3.34 17.33
C LEU A 10 5.97 2.20 17.60
N ARG A 11 6.66 2.22 18.76
CA ARG A 11 7.58 1.13 19.14
C ARG A 11 6.80 -0.11 19.55
N ALA A 12 5.76 0.07 20.38
CA ALA A 12 4.89 -1.02 20.78
C ALA A 12 4.22 -1.69 19.57
N LEU A 13 3.72 -0.90 18.61
CA LEU A 13 3.12 -1.43 17.37
C LEU A 13 4.12 -2.25 16.55
N ARG A 14 5.35 -1.74 16.34
CA ARG A 14 6.39 -2.49 15.64
C ARG A 14 6.78 -3.77 16.36
N ALA A 15 6.83 -3.75 17.70
CA ALA A 15 7.11 -4.94 18.50
C ALA A 15 5.98 -5.98 18.38
N ALA A 16 4.72 -5.54 18.40
CA ALA A 16 3.56 -6.40 18.21
C ALA A 16 3.57 -7.04 16.82
N TYR A 17 3.79 -6.26 15.76
CA TYR A 17 3.92 -6.78 14.40
C TYR A 17 5.00 -7.87 14.31
N ARG A 18 6.21 -7.61 14.81
CA ARG A 18 7.31 -8.60 14.82
C ARG A 18 6.98 -9.88 15.60
N ALA A 19 6.11 -9.80 16.61
CA ALA A 19 5.66 -10.99 17.32
C ALA A 19 4.75 -11.86 16.43
N THR A 20 3.89 -11.25 15.61
CA THR A 20 3.02 -11.96 14.66
C THR A 20 3.80 -12.64 13.53
N GLU A 21 4.96 -12.11 13.14
CA GLU A 21 5.81 -12.75 12.12
C GLU A 21 6.35 -14.12 12.59
N ARG A 22 6.39 -14.37 13.91
CA ARG A 22 6.89 -15.63 14.49
C ARG A 22 5.83 -16.73 14.59
N THR A 23 4.56 -16.45 14.26
CA THR A 23 3.45 -17.40 14.49
C THR A 23 3.20 -18.38 13.35
N GLY A 24 3.98 -18.33 12.25
CA GLY A 24 3.79 -19.20 11.09
C GLY A 24 3.88 -18.44 9.76
N PRO A 25 3.41 -18.99 8.63
CA PRO A 25 3.24 -18.25 7.38
C PRO A 25 2.06 -17.25 7.44
N PRO A 26 1.98 -16.26 6.52
CA PRO A 26 0.81 -15.38 6.44
C PRO A 26 -0.45 -16.19 6.09
N ASP A 27 -1.58 -15.82 6.67
CA ASP A 27 -2.89 -16.46 6.49
C ASP A 27 -4.00 -15.47 6.11
N GLY A 28 -3.64 -14.19 5.93
CA GLY A 28 -4.51 -13.10 5.51
C GLY A 28 -4.36 -12.71 4.04
N PRO A 29 -4.91 -11.55 3.63
CA PRO A 29 -4.89 -11.09 2.24
C PRO A 29 -3.48 -10.71 1.77
N ARG A 30 -3.23 -10.85 0.46
CA ARG A 30 -2.02 -10.38 -0.23
C ARG A 30 -2.19 -8.92 -0.63
N ILE A 31 -1.42 -8.04 -0.01
CA ILE A 31 -1.56 -6.58 -0.15
C ILE A 31 -0.30 -6.01 -0.81
N GLY A 32 -0.46 -5.45 -2.01
CA GLY A 32 0.58 -4.68 -2.68
C GLY A 32 0.55 -3.22 -2.24
N ILE A 33 1.70 -2.64 -1.94
CA ILE A 33 1.83 -1.21 -1.62
C ILE A 33 2.79 -0.57 -2.62
N MET A 34 2.28 0.36 -3.42
CA MET A 34 3.03 1.14 -4.39
C MET A 34 2.96 2.60 -4.04
N ALA A 35 4.13 3.25 -3.96
CA ALA A 35 4.17 4.66 -3.59
C ALA A 35 5.31 5.43 -4.26
N SER A 36 5.14 6.74 -4.37
CA SER A 36 6.21 7.70 -4.72
C SER A 36 7.16 8.01 -3.55
N TYR A 37 7.05 7.25 -2.46
CA TYR A 37 7.92 7.27 -1.29
C TYR A 37 8.21 5.85 -0.79
N THR A 38 9.20 5.72 0.09
CA THR A 38 9.55 4.43 0.71
C THR A 38 8.44 4.00 1.67
N ALA A 39 7.63 3.03 1.25
CA ALA A 39 6.45 2.59 1.98
C ALA A 39 6.72 1.45 2.99
N ASP A 40 7.92 0.88 3.05
CA ASP A 40 8.27 -0.20 3.99
C ASP A 40 7.93 0.15 5.44
N SER A 41 8.12 1.43 5.78
CA SER A 41 7.86 1.91 7.13
C SER A 41 6.39 1.84 7.55
N VAL A 42 5.44 1.76 6.62
CA VAL A 42 4.00 1.68 6.93
C VAL A 42 3.53 0.26 7.26
N VAL A 43 4.25 -0.76 6.78
CA VAL A 43 3.87 -2.17 6.89
C VAL A 43 3.57 -2.60 8.33
N PRO A 44 4.41 -2.29 9.35
CA PRO A 44 4.12 -2.74 10.71
C PRO A 44 2.82 -2.19 11.29
N TYR A 45 2.41 -0.98 10.86
CA TYR A 45 1.18 -0.34 11.34
C TYR A 45 -0.04 -0.96 10.68
N LEU A 46 0.01 -1.15 9.35
CA LEU A 46 -1.05 -1.82 8.61
C LEU A 46 -1.21 -3.27 9.05
N GLY A 47 -0.11 -4.01 9.19
CA GLY A 47 -0.13 -5.40 9.64
C GLY A 47 -0.70 -5.56 11.05
N THR A 48 -0.38 -4.65 11.97
CA THR A 48 -0.96 -4.70 13.33
C THR A 48 -2.44 -4.33 13.33
N ALA A 49 -2.85 -3.31 12.56
CA ALA A 49 -4.24 -2.88 12.48
C ALA A 49 -5.15 -3.92 11.81
N LEU A 50 -4.67 -4.58 10.75
CA LEU A 50 -5.42 -5.58 10.00
C LEU A 50 -5.40 -6.97 10.65
N GLY A 51 -4.30 -7.29 11.34
CA GLY A 51 -4.06 -8.61 11.95
C GLY A 51 -5.20 -9.11 12.85
N GLY A 52 -5.86 -8.21 13.58
CA GLY A 52 -6.96 -8.56 14.47
C GLY A 52 -8.27 -8.92 13.78
N ALA A 53 -8.48 -8.48 12.53
CA ALA A 53 -9.74 -8.66 11.81
C ALA A 53 -9.65 -9.60 10.60
N TYR A 54 -8.47 -9.73 9.99
CA TYR A 54 -8.30 -10.38 8.69
C TYR A 54 -7.19 -11.44 8.64
N GLY A 55 -6.68 -11.88 9.79
CA GLY A 55 -5.47 -12.70 9.85
C GLY A 55 -4.22 -11.89 9.49
N ARG A 56 -3.06 -12.54 9.41
CA ARG A 56 -1.78 -11.86 9.13
C ARG A 56 -1.66 -11.60 7.62
N PRO A 57 -1.68 -10.33 7.16
CA PRO A 57 -1.56 -10.04 5.75
C PRO A 57 -0.17 -10.38 5.20
N ASP A 58 -0.12 -10.71 3.92
CA ASP A 58 1.12 -10.86 3.17
C ASP A 58 1.40 -9.59 2.38
N PHE A 59 2.45 -8.85 2.73
CA PHE A 59 2.73 -7.55 2.12
C PHE A 59 3.79 -7.65 1.02
N HIS A 60 3.44 -7.13 -0.16
CA HIS A 60 4.39 -6.84 -1.23
C HIS A 60 4.59 -5.33 -1.32
N VAL A 61 5.75 -4.82 -0.91
CA VAL A 61 6.09 -3.40 -1.09
C VAL A 61 6.86 -3.24 -2.40
N ALA A 62 6.26 -2.50 -3.33
CA ALA A 62 6.85 -2.23 -4.62
C ALA A 62 8.05 -1.26 -4.50
N PRO A 63 8.97 -1.24 -5.48
CA PRO A 63 10.10 -0.33 -5.48
C PRO A 63 9.67 1.15 -5.41
N TYR A 64 10.50 1.95 -4.74
CA TYR A 64 10.33 3.39 -4.62
C TYR A 64 10.05 4.05 -5.97
N ASN A 65 8.95 4.80 -6.06
CA ASN A 65 8.59 5.63 -7.22
C ASN A 65 8.52 4.85 -8.55
N GLN A 66 8.06 3.60 -8.48
CA GLN A 66 7.87 2.74 -9.66
C GLN A 66 6.42 2.30 -9.87
N ILE A 67 5.45 3.12 -9.45
CA ILE A 67 4.03 2.76 -9.50
C ILE A 67 3.59 2.39 -10.92
N VAL A 68 3.91 3.23 -11.92
CA VAL A 68 3.51 2.99 -13.32
C VAL A 68 4.22 1.77 -13.88
N GLN A 69 5.52 1.63 -13.60
CA GLN A 69 6.35 0.53 -14.08
C GLN A 69 5.80 -0.81 -13.57
N GLU A 70 5.55 -0.92 -12.27
CA GLU A 70 4.98 -2.13 -11.64
C GLU A 70 3.56 -2.41 -12.11
N CYS A 71 2.79 -1.37 -12.43
CA CYS A 71 1.46 -1.55 -13.00
C CYS A 71 1.54 -2.08 -14.44
N LEU A 72 2.42 -1.56 -15.30
CA LEU A 72 2.42 -1.84 -16.73
C LEU A 72 3.23 -3.08 -17.13
N ASP A 73 4.29 -3.40 -16.39
CA ASP A 73 5.15 -4.56 -16.70
C ASP A 73 4.49 -5.86 -16.21
N PRO A 74 4.12 -6.80 -17.12
CA PRO A 74 3.53 -8.08 -16.74
C PRO A 74 4.50 -8.98 -15.97
N ASP A 75 5.80 -8.69 -16.01
CA ASP A 75 6.85 -9.42 -15.32
C ASP A 75 7.33 -8.75 -14.02
N SER A 76 6.68 -7.65 -13.63
CA SER A 76 6.95 -6.94 -12.37
C SER A 76 6.75 -7.82 -11.13
N GLY A 77 7.37 -7.40 -10.02
CA GLY A 77 7.18 -8.06 -8.73
C GLY A 77 5.71 -8.07 -8.31
N SER A 78 5.03 -6.94 -8.52
CA SER A 78 3.62 -6.76 -8.19
C SER A 78 2.71 -7.65 -9.03
N ALA A 79 2.95 -7.78 -10.34
CA ALA A 79 2.16 -8.66 -11.20
C ALA A 79 2.29 -10.14 -10.81
N ARG A 80 3.47 -10.56 -10.33
CA ARG A 80 3.75 -11.94 -9.92
C ARG A 80 3.30 -12.26 -8.49
N ALA A 81 3.03 -11.25 -7.68
CA ALA A 81 2.68 -11.42 -6.27
C ALA A 81 1.23 -11.92 -6.04
N GLY A 82 0.39 -11.98 -7.08
CA GLY A 82 -0.98 -12.47 -6.98
C GLY A 82 -1.83 -11.66 -6.00
N LEU A 83 -1.74 -10.34 -6.06
CA LEU A 83 -2.30 -9.41 -5.08
C LEU A 83 -3.83 -9.49 -5.01
N ASP A 84 -4.39 -9.50 -3.80
CA ASP A 84 -5.84 -9.37 -3.55
C ASP A 84 -6.25 -7.89 -3.41
N VAL A 85 -5.32 -7.07 -2.89
CA VAL A 85 -5.49 -5.62 -2.70
C VAL A 85 -4.26 -4.89 -3.23
N VAL A 86 -4.47 -3.79 -3.95
CA VAL A 86 -3.42 -2.89 -4.42
C VAL A 86 -3.63 -1.52 -3.79
N VAL A 87 -2.69 -1.10 -2.97
CA VAL A 87 -2.65 0.23 -2.37
C VAL A 87 -1.71 1.10 -3.21
N VAL A 88 -2.25 2.20 -3.74
CA VAL A 88 -1.45 3.21 -4.45
C VAL A 88 -1.49 4.52 -3.68
N SER A 89 -0.32 5.04 -3.35
CA SER A 89 -0.18 6.26 -2.57
C SER A 89 0.77 7.25 -3.23
N GLN A 90 0.30 8.47 -3.44
CA GLN A 90 1.08 9.56 -4.04
C GLN A 90 1.31 10.67 -3.01
N ARG A 91 2.42 11.38 -3.17
CA ARG A 91 2.81 12.48 -2.30
C ARG A 91 1.96 13.71 -2.59
N LEU A 92 1.79 14.56 -1.58
CA LEU A 92 1.09 15.83 -1.76
C LEU A 92 1.86 16.77 -2.69
N GLU A 93 3.18 16.74 -2.62
CA GLU A 93 4.09 17.55 -3.43
C GLU A 93 4.03 17.20 -4.94
N GLU A 94 3.33 16.13 -5.31
CA GLU A 94 3.10 15.75 -6.71
C GLU A 94 1.85 16.46 -7.30
N LEU A 95 1.05 17.14 -6.47
CA LEU A 95 0.06 18.12 -6.94
C LEU A 95 0.78 19.40 -7.37
N GLU A 96 0.41 19.94 -8.53
CA GLU A 96 0.86 21.27 -8.97
C GLU A 96 -0.23 22.29 -8.62
N ASP A 97 0.08 23.26 -7.76
CA ASP A 97 -0.87 24.28 -7.29
C ASP A 97 -2.19 23.68 -6.73
N GLY A 98 -2.09 22.51 -6.06
CA GLY A 98 -3.24 21.78 -5.52
C GLY A 98 -4.10 21.08 -6.59
N ALA A 99 -3.67 21.07 -7.85
CA ALA A 99 -4.36 20.44 -8.96
C ALA A 99 -3.72 19.10 -9.36
N TRP A 100 -4.57 18.25 -9.92
CA TRP A 100 -4.17 16.97 -10.52
C TRP A 100 -3.37 17.22 -11.80
N THR A 101 -2.15 16.70 -11.85
CA THR A 101 -1.29 16.77 -13.02
C THR A 101 -1.55 15.61 -13.98
N PRO A 102 -1.19 15.71 -15.27
CA PRO A 102 -1.22 14.57 -16.18
C PRO A 102 -0.43 13.36 -15.68
N GLY A 103 0.67 13.57 -14.94
CA GLY A 103 1.46 12.50 -14.33
C GLY A 103 0.70 11.76 -13.24
N LEU A 104 0.01 12.48 -12.36
CA LEU A 104 -0.85 11.88 -11.32
C LEU A 104 -2.02 11.10 -11.93
N LEU A 105 -2.65 11.65 -12.98
CA LEU A 105 -3.72 10.96 -13.71
C LEU A 105 -3.22 9.67 -14.37
N ALA A 106 -2.03 9.69 -14.96
CA ALA A 106 -1.41 8.51 -15.56
C ALA A 106 -1.15 7.41 -14.51
N VAL A 107 -0.76 7.78 -13.29
CA VAL A 107 -0.62 6.83 -12.17
C VAL A 107 -1.96 6.21 -11.80
N ALA A 108 -3.01 7.04 -11.63
CA ALA A 108 -4.36 6.56 -11.31
C ALA A 108 -4.90 5.60 -12.38
N ASP A 109 -4.70 5.92 -13.66
CA ASP A 109 -5.11 5.08 -14.78
C ASP A 109 -4.32 3.76 -14.83
N ALA A 110 -3.00 3.81 -14.65
CA ALA A 110 -2.16 2.61 -14.63
C ALA A 110 -2.58 1.67 -13.49
N ALA A 111 -2.80 2.23 -12.29
CA ALA A 111 -3.24 1.50 -11.10
C ALA A 111 -4.61 0.85 -11.30
N ARG A 112 -5.58 1.61 -11.84
CA ARG A 112 -6.93 1.11 -12.13
C ARG A 112 -6.90 -0.04 -13.13
N GLN A 113 -6.10 0.09 -14.19
CA GLN A 113 -5.97 -0.96 -15.20
C GLN A 113 -5.26 -2.20 -14.63
N ALA A 114 -4.22 -2.03 -13.82
CA ALA A 114 -3.50 -3.12 -13.18
C ALA A 114 -4.40 -3.89 -12.21
N ALA A 115 -5.11 -3.21 -11.31
CA ALA A 115 -6.04 -3.83 -10.39
C ALA A 115 -7.14 -4.61 -11.12
N ALA A 116 -7.69 -4.05 -12.20
CA ALA A 116 -8.67 -4.76 -13.03
C ALA A 116 -8.09 -6.03 -13.69
N ARG A 117 -6.86 -5.97 -14.21
CA ARG A 117 -6.18 -7.13 -14.81
C ARG A 117 -5.86 -8.22 -13.78
N TRP A 118 -5.47 -7.83 -12.58
CA TRP A 118 -5.11 -8.77 -11.51
C TRP A 118 -6.33 -9.29 -10.73
N GLY A 119 -7.52 -8.73 -10.95
CA GLY A 119 -8.71 -9.06 -10.17
C GLY A 119 -8.61 -8.57 -8.72
N ALA A 120 -7.81 -7.54 -8.47
CA ALA A 120 -7.51 -7.01 -7.14
C ALA A 120 -8.38 -5.79 -6.80
N THR A 121 -8.60 -5.56 -5.50
CA THR A 121 -9.25 -4.34 -5.02
C THR A 121 -8.26 -3.18 -5.01
N LEU A 122 -8.56 -2.09 -5.71
CA LEU A 122 -7.75 -0.87 -5.68
C LEU A 122 -8.12 0.01 -4.48
N VAL A 123 -7.12 0.40 -3.71
CA VAL A 123 -7.20 1.43 -2.66
C VAL A 123 -6.29 2.59 -3.06
N ALA A 124 -6.88 3.70 -3.49
CA ALA A 124 -6.14 4.92 -3.78
C ALA A 124 -6.05 5.80 -2.53
N VAL A 125 -4.83 6.09 -2.08
CA VAL A 125 -4.56 7.05 -1.01
C VAL A 125 -4.26 8.39 -1.66
N LEU A 126 -5.26 9.26 -1.62
CA LEU A 126 -5.12 10.61 -2.16
C LEU A 126 -4.36 11.47 -1.17
N PRO A 127 -3.42 12.32 -1.63
CA PRO A 127 -2.80 13.30 -0.77
C PRO A 127 -3.87 14.24 -0.20
N GLY A 128 -3.79 14.50 1.11
CA GLY A 128 -4.74 15.37 1.80
C GLY A 128 -4.56 16.82 1.36
N LEU A 129 -5.66 17.47 0.96
CA LEU A 129 -5.73 18.90 0.67
C LEU A 129 -5.79 19.73 1.96
#